data_AF-A0A7V4YUM3-F1
#
_entry.id   AF-A0A7V4YUM3-F1
#
_cell.length_a   1.000
_cell.length_b   1.000
_cell.length_c   1.000
_cell.angle_alpha   90.00
_cell.angle_beta   90.00
_cell.angle_gamma   90.00
#
_symmetry.space_group_name_H-M   'P 1'
#
loop_
_entity.id
_entity.type
_entity.pdbx_description
1 polymer ?
#
loop_
_entity_poly.entity_id
_entity_poly.type
_entity_poly.pdbx_seq_one_letter_code
_entity_poly.pdbx_strand_id
1 'polypeptide(L)'
;THTSGIKSYTDMKEWTPEVHRKDFTVSALIDFFKNQPMDFDPDAKWQYNNSGYILLGYIIEKVSGQTYGEYVTEHIFKPLGMKNSYYGDVEPVIKNRAAGYSQAGPAGPYLNAAFLSMTQPYAAGSLLSTVEDLYTWTKALHSGKVVKPESLKKMTTPYTLPDGTNTHYGYGLQMGNLLGSPTVEHSGGIHGFLSDLVYLPNEDVCVAILTNCDCEPPSNLTARLAALVIGKPFQPASTKVETSDLEQYVGVYENDKKEQRIVTAEGGQLYSQRTGGQKFKINPYGPDQFFFEESFARITFQRESGSKKVVKAIVSDRTAADNLWTKTDKPLPSAPKELQLTEAELDKFLGEYELMPGFNIAVTREGKQLFCQATGQQRFEVFAKTPTRFFLKVVDADIEFYPDEKGVVNKMKLYQAGQEIEGKRIK
;
A
#
# COMPACT_ATOMS: atom_id res chain seq x y z
N THR A 1 -16.30 1.05 -8.72
CA THR A 1 -16.08 1.90 -7.53
C THR A 1 -15.80 1.11 -6.27
N HIS A 2 -16.18 -0.18 -6.16
CA HIS A 2 -15.90 -1.01 -4.97
C HIS A 2 -16.52 -0.48 -3.67
N THR A 3 -17.75 0.05 -3.78
CA THR A 3 -18.50 0.63 -2.66
C THR A 3 -19.80 -0.13 -2.36
N SER A 4 -19.93 -1.37 -2.83
CA SER A 4 -21.20 -2.11 -2.74
C SER A 4 -21.47 -2.69 -1.36
N GLY A 5 -20.45 -3.03 -0.57
CA GLY A 5 -20.60 -3.77 0.69
C GLY A 5 -20.75 -5.29 0.53
N ILE A 6 -20.77 -5.81 -0.71
CA ILE A 6 -20.90 -7.25 -0.99
C ILE A 6 -19.67 -8.00 -0.45
N LYS A 7 -19.84 -9.20 0.10
CA LYS A 7 -18.72 -10.06 0.50
C LYS A 7 -17.88 -10.49 -0.71
N SER A 8 -16.57 -10.22 -0.69
CA SER A 8 -15.67 -10.76 -1.71
C SER A 8 -15.47 -12.26 -1.50
N TYR A 9 -15.73 -13.08 -2.52
CA TYR A 9 -15.60 -14.54 -2.40
C TYR A 9 -14.16 -14.98 -2.09
N THR A 10 -13.17 -14.17 -2.51
CA THR A 10 -11.75 -14.39 -2.24
C THR A 10 -11.37 -14.19 -0.78
N ASP A 11 -12.22 -13.50 0.00
CA ASP A 11 -11.99 -13.21 1.42
C ASP A 11 -12.77 -14.19 2.32
N MET A 12 -13.49 -15.14 1.72
CA MET A 12 -14.27 -16.14 2.42
C MET A 12 -13.38 -17.32 2.85
N LYS A 13 -13.50 -17.75 4.11
CA LYS A 13 -12.79 -18.92 4.63
C LYS A 13 -13.13 -20.21 3.87
N GLU A 14 -14.29 -20.25 3.23
CA GLU A 14 -14.75 -21.36 2.39
C GLU A 14 -14.01 -21.44 1.06
N TRP A 15 -13.30 -20.39 0.63
CA TRP A 15 -12.46 -20.40 -0.56
C TRP A 15 -11.11 -21.06 -0.24
N THR A 16 -11.17 -22.38 -0.03
CA THR A 16 -10.02 -23.20 0.37
C THR A 16 -9.21 -23.69 -0.84
N PRO A 17 -7.98 -24.20 -0.65
CA PRO A 17 -7.18 -24.82 -1.72
C PRO A 17 -7.92 -25.92 -2.51
N GLU A 18 -8.83 -26.67 -1.87
CA GLU A 18 -9.67 -27.66 -2.54
C GLU A 18 -10.73 -26.99 -3.43
N VAL A 19 -11.29 -25.86 -3.00
CA VAL A 19 -12.24 -25.07 -3.79
C VAL A 19 -11.54 -24.42 -4.98
N HIS A 20 -10.31 -23.95 -4.85
CA HIS A 20 -9.53 -23.36 -5.96
C HIS A 20 -9.43 -24.29 -7.18
N ARG A 21 -9.48 -25.61 -6.95
CA ARG A 21 -9.38 -26.65 -8.00
C ARG A 21 -10.70 -26.98 -8.68
N LYS A 22 -11.82 -26.43 -8.22
CA LYS A 22 -13.16 -26.73 -8.78
C LYS A 22 -13.52 -25.75 -9.87
N ASP A 23 -14.12 -26.25 -10.94
CA ASP A 23 -14.76 -25.40 -11.92
C ASP A 23 -16.14 -24.96 -11.43
N PHE A 24 -16.47 -23.71 -11.67
CA PHE A 24 -17.78 -23.13 -11.38
C PHE A 24 -18.44 -22.65 -12.65
N THR A 25 -19.73 -22.95 -12.80
CA THR A 25 -20.56 -22.11 -13.67
C THR A 25 -20.70 -20.72 -13.04
N VAL A 26 -20.98 -19.69 -13.83
CA VAL A 26 -21.14 -18.32 -13.32
C VAL A 26 -22.22 -18.27 -12.23
N SER A 27 -23.33 -19.01 -12.38
CA SER A 27 -24.37 -19.10 -11.36
C SER A 27 -23.90 -19.79 -10.09
N ALA A 28 -23.12 -20.88 -10.19
CA ALA A 28 -22.60 -21.57 -9.03
C ALA A 28 -21.58 -20.69 -8.26
N LEU A 29 -20.79 -19.89 -8.98
CA LEU A 29 -19.88 -18.93 -8.36
C LEU A 29 -20.65 -17.81 -7.66
N ILE A 30 -21.75 -17.30 -8.24
CA ILE A 30 -22.61 -16.32 -7.59
C ILE A 30 -23.29 -16.94 -6.35
N ASP A 31 -23.78 -18.18 -6.45
CA ASP A 31 -24.39 -18.91 -5.34
C ASP A 31 -23.44 -19.08 -4.15
N PHE A 32 -22.14 -19.14 -4.41
CA PHE A 32 -21.11 -19.23 -3.38
C PHE A 32 -21.11 -18.04 -2.41
N PHE A 33 -21.35 -16.81 -2.89
CA PHE A 33 -21.27 -15.60 -2.07
C PHE A 33 -22.61 -14.86 -1.88
N LYS A 34 -23.63 -15.09 -2.72
CA LYS A 34 -24.85 -14.24 -2.75
C LYS A 34 -25.63 -14.16 -1.43
N ASN A 35 -25.50 -15.16 -0.57
CA ASN A 35 -26.21 -15.26 0.71
C ASN A 35 -25.35 -14.79 1.90
N GLN A 36 -24.13 -14.32 1.67
CA GLN A 36 -23.30 -13.75 2.73
C GLN A 36 -23.88 -12.40 3.17
N PRO A 37 -23.76 -12.06 4.46
CA PRO A 37 -24.11 -10.73 4.92
C PRO A 37 -23.24 -9.68 4.21
N MET A 38 -23.80 -8.50 4.01
CA MET A 38 -23.03 -7.34 3.55
C MET A 38 -22.01 -6.97 4.63
N ASP A 39 -20.77 -6.68 4.25
CA ASP A 39 -19.71 -6.25 5.17
C ASP A 39 -19.97 -4.81 5.68
N PHE A 40 -20.69 -3.99 4.90
CA PHE A 40 -21.09 -2.63 5.23
C PHE A 40 -22.23 -2.17 4.30
N ASP A 41 -22.93 -1.08 4.67
CA ASP A 41 -23.96 -0.49 3.81
C ASP A 41 -23.35 0.10 2.53
N PRO A 42 -24.03 0.03 1.37
CA PRO A 42 -23.53 0.64 0.14
C PRO A 42 -23.10 2.09 0.33
N ASP A 43 -21.97 2.45 -0.27
CA ASP A 43 -21.31 3.76 -0.19
C ASP A 43 -20.82 4.21 1.20
N ALA A 44 -20.97 3.39 2.25
CA ALA A 44 -20.42 3.72 3.56
C ALA A 44 -18.88 3.65 3.57
N LYS A 45 -18.28 2.76 2.78
CA LYS A 45 -16.83 2.53 2.70
C LYS A 45 -16.40 2.14 1.29
N TRP A 46 -15.10 2.22 1.05
CA TRP A 46 -14.44 1.58 -0.09
C TRP A 46 -13.76 0.30 0.37
N GLN A 47 -14.02 -0.81 -0.31
CA GLN A 47 -13.34 -2.09 -0.09
C GLN A 47 -13.29 -2.86 -1.40
N TYR A 48 -12.09 -3.11 -1.92
CA TYR A 48 -11.87 -3.84 -3.17
C TYR A 48 -12.63 -5.17 -3.18
N ASN A 49 -13.33 -5.47 -4.27
CA ASN A 49 -14.29 -6.55 -4.29
C ASN A 49 -14.33 -7.31 -5.62
N ASN A 50 -13.91 -8.58 -5.60
CA ASN A 50 -13.95 -9.44 -6.79
C ASN A 50 -15.38 -9.86 -7.14
N SER A 51 -16.22 -10.17 -6.14
CA SER A 51 -17.62 -10.57 -6.34
C SER A 51 -18.43 -9.53 -7.13
N GLY A 52 -18.16 -8.23 -6.91
CA GLY A 52 -18.76 -7.15 -7.69
C GLY A 52 -18.45 -7.26 -9.19
N TYR A 53 -17.22 -7.62 -9.56
CA TYR A 53 -16.84 -7.84 -10.95
C TYR A 53 -17.39 -9.16 -11.52
N ILE A 54 -17.58 -10.18 -10.69
CA ILE A 54 -18.32 -11.39 -11.09
C ILE A 54 -19.75 -11.03 -11.52
N LEU A 55 -20.44 -10.21 -10.72
CA LEU A 55 -21.80 -9.75 -11.06
C LEU A 55 -21.81 -8.87 -12.32
N LEU A 56 -20.82 -8.00 -12.52
CA LEU A 56 -20.72 -7.19 -13.74
C LEU A 56 -20.51 -8.05 -14.99
N GLY A 57 -19.65 -9.07 -14.92
CA GLY A 57 -19.49 -10.05 -16.00
C GLY A 57 -20.81 -10.76 -16.32
N TYR A 58 -21.51 -11.23 -15.29
CA TYR A 58 -22.81 -11.89 -15.46
C TYR A 58 -23.87 -10.96 -16.06
N ILE A 59 -23.89 -9.67 -15.69
CA ILE A 59 -24.76 -8.67 -16.31
C ILE A 59 -24.45 -8.52 -17.80
N ILE A 60 -23.16 -8.48 -18.18
CA ILE A 60 -22.76 -8.46 -19.60
C ILE A 60 -23.33 -9.67 -20.33
N GLU A 61 -23.26 -10.88 -19.75
CA GLU A 61 -23.83 -12.07 -20.38
C GLU A 61 -25.34 -11.98 -20.56
N LYS A 62 -26.05 -11.49 -19.53
CA LYS A 62 -27.51 -11.35 -19.58
C LYS A 62 -27.98 -10.31 -20.59
N VAL A 63 -27.24 -9.22 -20.75
CA VAL A 63 -27.59 -8.14 -21.66
C VAL A 63 -27.21 -8.46 -23.10
N SER A 64 -26.04 -9.08 -23.31
CA SER A 64 -25.53 -9.38 -24.67
C SER A 64 -26.01 -10.71 -25.23
N GLY A 65 -26.36 -11.68 -24.37
CA GLY A 65 -26.62 -13.06 -24.77
C GLY A 65 -25.36 -13.88 -25.12
N GLN A 66 -24.17 -13.31 -24.94
CA GLN A 66 -22.87 -13.99 -25.15
C GLN A 66 -22.26 -14.37 -23.81
N THR A 67 -21.38 -15.37 -23.76
CA THR A 67 -20.53 -15.57 -22.59
C THR A 67 -19.57 -14.38 -22.45
N TYR A 68 -19.08 -14.11 -21.23
CA TYR A 68 -18.17 -12.98 -21.01
C TYR A 68 -16.89 -13.10 -21.85
N GLY A 69 -16.31 -14.30 -21.96
CA GLY A 69 -15.12 -14.56 -22.75
C GLY A 69 -15.33 -14.29 -24.25
N GLU A 70 -16.48 -14.71 -24.79
CA GLU A 70 -16.87 -14.38 -26.18
C GLU A 70 -17.04 -12.88 -26.35
N TYR A 71 -17.75 -12.22 -25.43
CA TYR A 71 -18.00 -10.78 -25.53
C TYR A 71 -16.71 -9.96 -25.56
N VAL A 72 -15.77 -10.22 -24.63
CA VAL A 72 -14.48 -9.52 -24.63
C VAL A 72 -13.68 -9.83 -25.89
N THR A 73 -13.72 -11.07 -26.39
CA THR A 73 -13.00 -11.45 -27.61
C THR A 73 -13.55 -10.73 -28.85
N GLU A 74 -14.87 -10.74 -29.06
CA GLU A 74 -15.51 -10.17 -30.24
C GLU A 74 -15.59 -8.64 -30.21
N HIS A 75 -15.76 -8.04 -29.03
CA HIS A 75 -16.00 -6.61 -28.91
C HIS A 75 -14.78 -5.80 -28.47
N ILE A 76 -13.71 -6.45 -27.97
CA ILE A 76 -12.49 -5.79 -27.52
C ILE A 76 -11.26 -6.33 -28.24
N PHE A 77 -10.93 -7.61 -28.09
CA PHE A 77 -9.65 -8.14 -28.58
C PHE A 77 -9.55 -8.12 -30.11
N LYS A 78 -10.54 -8.68 -30.81
CA LYS A 78 -10.54 -8.73 -32.28
C LYS A 78 -10.57 -7.33 -32.92
N PRO A 79 -11.47 -6.39 -32.53
CA PRO A 79 -11.53 -5.07 -33.15
C PRO A 79 -10.27 -4.23 -32.91
N LEU A 80 -9.58 -4.43 -31.78
CA LEU A 80 -8.34 -3.72 -31.46
C LEU A 80 -7.09 -4.41 -32.03
N GLY A 81 -7.23 -5.64 -32.56
CA GLY A 81 -6.11 -6.43 -33.06
C GLY A 81 -5.19 -6.95 -31.96
N MET A 82 -5.71 -7.17 -30.76
CA MET A 82 -4.98 -7.74 -29.61
C MET A 82 -4.86 -9.27 -29.78
N LYS A 83 -3.93 -9.70 -30.64
CA LYS A 83 -3.85 -11.08 -31.15
C LYS A 83 -3.33 -12.10 -30.13
N ASN A 84 -2.72 -11.64 -29.05
CA ASN A 84 -2.15 -12.45 -27.97
C ASN A 84 -2.88 -12.19 -26.64
N SER A 85 -4.11 -11.68 -26.70
CA SER A 85 -5.02 -11.58 -25.56
C SER A 85 -6.10 -12.65 -25.64
N TYR A 86 -6.35 -13.32 -24.51
CA TYR A 86 -7.26 -14.45 -24.42
C TYR A 86 -8.09 -14.36 -23.15
N TYR A 87 -9.31 -14.88 -23.20
CA TYR A 87 -10.02 -15.26 -21.99
C TYR A 87 -9.39 -16.54 -21.40
N GLY A 88 -9.23 -16.59 -20.09
CA GLY A 88 -8.53 -17.66 -19.38
C GLY A 88 -9.25 -18.98 -19.48
N ASP A 89 -8.60 -19.91 -20.18
CA ASP A 89 -9.05 -21.29 -20.37
C ASP A 89 -7.84 -22.23 -20.27
N VAL A 90 -8.09 -23.44 -19.77
CA VAL A 90 -7.09 -24.51 -19.65
C VAL A 90 -7.08 -25.42 -20.88
N GLU A 91 -8.14 -25.44 -21.70
CA GLU A 91 -8.24 -26.35 -22.85
C GLU A 91 -7.33 -25.93 -24.03
N PRO A 92 -7.29 -24.66 -24.47
CA PRO A 92 -6.54 -24.28 -25.65
C PRO A 92 -5.03 -24.26 -25.40
N VAL A 93 -4.26 -24.87 -26.31
CA VAL A 93 -2.80 -24.74 -26.32
C VAL A 93 -2.41 -23.36 -26.87
N ILE A 94 -1.96 -22.48 -25.99
CA ILE A 94 -1.51 -21.13 -26.35
C ILE A 94 0.01 -21.14 -26.51
N LYS A 95 0.50 -20.82 -27.72
CA LYS A 95 1.93 -20.70 -27.99
C LYS A 95 2.54 -19.59 -27.11
N ASN A 96 3.71 -19.87 -26.51
CA ASN A 96 4.42 -18.95 -25.62
C ASN A 96 3.67 -18.55 -24.33
N ARG A 97 2.67 -19.32 -23.90
CA ARG A 97 2.04 -19.14 -22.59
C ARG A 97 3.06 -19.39 -21.47
N ALA A 98 3.23 -18.42 -20.58
CA ALA A 98 4.08 -18.57 -19.41
C ALA A 98 3.47 -19.53 -18.38
N ALA A 99 4.31 -20.33 -17.73
CA ALA A 99 3.95 -21.05 -16.51
C ALA A 99 4.09 -20.12 -15.29
N GLY A 100 3.17 -20.24 -14.33
CA GLY A 100 3.18 -19.45 -13.11
C GLY A 100 3.96 -20.11 -11.98
N TYR A 101 4.69 -19.31 -11.21
CA TYR A 101 5.57 -19.76 -10.15
C TYR A 101 5.32 -19.05 -8.82
N SER A 102 5.64 -19.72 -7.72
CA SER A 102 5.69 -19.15 -6.37
C SER A 102 7.08 -19.36 -5.76
N GLN A 103 7.38 -18.70 -4.65
CA GLN A 103 8.67 -18.85 -3.96
C GLN A 103 8.49 -19.44 -2.56
N ALA A 104 9.32 -20.42 -2.19
CA ALA A 104 9.28 -21.07 -0.88
C ALA A 104 9.89 -20.18 0.23
N GLY A 105 9.25 -19.05 0.54
CA GLY A 105 9.77 -18.02 1.42
C GLY A 105 10.78 -17.08 0.72
N PRO A 106 11.23 -15.99 1.40
CA PRO A 106 11.95 -14.87 0.76
C PRO A 106 13.26 -15.22 0.03
N ALA A 107 13.87 -16.37 0.34
CA ALA A 107 15.10 -16.85 -0.29
C ALA A 107 15.01 -18.34 -0.69
N GLY A 108 13.79 -18.89 -0.76
CA GLY A 108 13.59 -20.28 -1.15
C GLY A 108 13.64 -20.50 -2.66
N PRO A 109 13.66 -21.77 -3.11
CA PRO A 109 13.54 -22.11 -4.51
C PRO A 109 12.18 -21.67 -5.08
N TYR A 110 12.15 -21.45 -6.40
CA TYR A 110 10.91 -21.29 -7.13
C TYR A 110 10.19 -22.63 -7.27
N LEU A 111 8.88 -22.60 -7.11
CA LEU A 111 7.96 -23.74 -7.22
C LEU A 111 6.91 -23.44 -8.28
N ASN A 112 6.33 -24.46 -8.90
CA ASN A 112 5.12 -24.26 -9.70
C ASN A 112 4.01 -23.72 -8.79
N ALA A 113 3.29 -22.71 -9.26
CA ALA A 113 2.21 -22.12 -8.50
C ALA A 113 1.06 -23.10 -8.25
N ALA A 114 0.32 -22.89 -7.17
CA ALA A 114 -0.85 -23.69 -6.85
C ALA A 114 -1.94 -23.51 -7.93
N PHE A 115 -2.56 -24.62 -8.33
CA PHE A 115 -3.61 -24.58 -9.34
C PHE A 115 -4.81 -23.72 -8.88
N LEU A 116 -5.31 -22.90 -9.79
CA LEU A 116 -6.56 -22.14 -9.67
C LEU A 116 -7.37 -22.34 -10.95
N SER A 117 -8.62 -22.77 -10.82
CA SER A 117 -9.54 -22.84 -11.95
C SER A 117 -9.82 -21.43 -12.48
N MET A 118 -9.58 -21.22 -13.79
CA MET A 118 -9.82 -19.94 -14.45
C MET A 118 -11.32 -19.58 -14.57
N THR A 119 -12.22 -20.51 -14.19
CA THR A 119 -13.65 -20.20 -14.05
C THR A 119 -13.97 -19.32 -12.84
N GLN A 120 -13.06 -19.24 -11.86
CA GLN A 120 -13.30 -18.49 -10.62
C GLN A 120 -12.93 -17.02 -10.69
N PRO A 121 -11.75 -16.60 -11.21
CA PRO A 121 -11.48 -15.18 -11.40
C PRO A 121 -12.44 -14.56 -12.42
N TYR A 122 -12.91 -15.32 -13.41
CA TYR A 122 -13.92 -14.93 -14.41
C TYR A 122 -13.69 -13.48 -14.92
N ALA A 123 -14.70 -12.61 -14.88
CA ALA A 123 -14.61 -11.22 -15.29
C ALA A 123 -13.76 -10.33 -14.37
N ALA A 124 -13.40 -10.79 -13.17
CA ALA A 124 -12.57 -10.06 -12.23
C ALA A 124 -11.06 -10.20 -12.52
N GLY A 125 -10.62 -11.28 -13.18
CA GLY A 125 -9.19 -11.51 -13.33
C GLY A 125 -8.72 -12.63 -14.27
N SER A 126 -9.59 -13.19 -15.12
CA SER A 126 -9.20 -14.35 -15.96
C SER A 126 -8.54 -14.00 -17.30
N LEU A 127 -8.25 -12.74 -17.60
CA LEU A 127 -7.66 -12.38 -18.90
C LEU A 127 -6.16 -12.68 -18.95
N LEU A 128 -5.71 -13.22 -20.08
CA LEU A 128 -4.30 -13.40 -20.42
C LEU A 128 -3.93 -12.36 -21.49
N SER A 129 -2.73 -11.80 -21.41
CA SER A 129 -2.27 -10.80 -22.39
C SER A 129 -0.74 -10.71 -22.47
N THR A 130 -0.26 -9.82 -23.33
CA THR A 130 1.14 -9.41 -23.49
C THR A 130 1.27 -7.92 -23.25
N VAL A 131 2.49 -7.42 -23.01
CA VAL A 131 2.70 -5.97 -22.82
C VAL A 131 2.38 -5.16 -24.07
N GLU A 132 2.58 -5.75 -25.26
CA GLU A 132 2.24 -5.14 -26.55
C GLU A 132 0.72 -4.98 -26.74
N ASP A 133 -0.06 -5.99 -26.36
CA ASP A 133 -1.52 -5.92 -26.44
C ASP A 133 -2.10 -5.01 -25.34
N LEU A 134 -1.51 -4.98 -24.14
CA LEU A 134 -1.91 -4.02 -23.09
C LEU A 134 -1.60 -2.57 -23.49
N TYR A 135 -0.49 -2.32 -24.20
CA TYR A 135 -0.23 -1.01 -24.78
C TYR A 135 -1.27 -0.65 -25.85
N THR A 136 -1.67 -1.61 -26.69
CA THR A 136 -2.74 -1.43 -27.69
C THR A 136 -4.07 -1.09 -27.03
N TRP A 137 -4.46 -1.83 -25.99
CA TRP A 137 -5.63 -1.55 -25.16
C TRP A 137 -5.58 -0.14 -24.56
N THR A 138 -4.47 0.22 -23.92
CA THR A 138 -4.30 1.52 -23.24
C THR A 138 -4.50 2.67 -24.22
N LYS A 139 -3.85 2.63 -25.38
CA LYS A 139 -4.05 3.64 -26.42
C LYS A 139 -5.49 3.69 -26.92
N ALA A 140 -6.12 2.53 -27.15
CA ALA A 140 -7.49 2.49 -27.64
C ALA A 140 -8.49 3.05 -26.63
N LEU A 141 -8.35 2.71 -25.35
CA LEU A 141 -9.21 3.20 -24.28
C LEU A 141 -9.09 4.72 -24.15
N HIS A 142 -7.86 5.24 -24.01
CA HIS A 142 -7.63 6.66 -23.73
C HIS A 142 -7.81 7.58 -24.94
N SER A 143 -7.83 7.04 -26.16
CA SER A 143 -8.24 7.78 -27.38
C SER A 143 -9.75 7.79 -27.63
N GLY A 144 -10.56 7.18 -26.76
CA GLY A 144 -12.01 7.12 -26.91
C GLY A 144 -12.50 6.13 -27.99
N LYS A 145 -11.66 5.19 -28.44
CA LYS A 145 -12.04 4.17 -29.43
C LYS A 145 -12.90 3.06 -28.85
N VAL A 146 -12.78 2.80 -27.54
CA VAL A 146 -13.46 1.69 -26.86
C VAL A 146 -14.78 2.14 -26.23
N VAL A 147 -14.79 3.32 -25.61
CA VAL A 147 -15.96 3.87 -24.94
C VAL A 147 -16.12 5.34 -25.28
N LYS A 148 -17.35 5.85 -25.17
CA LYS A 148 -17.64 7.27 -25.36
C LYS A 148 -16.84 8.14 -24.37
N PRO A 149 -16.48 9.39 -24.72
CA PRO A 149 -15.75 10.29 -23.84
C PRO A 149 -16.38 10.46 -22.45
N GLU A 150 -17.72 10.48 -22.35
CA GLU A 150 -18.43 10.59 -21.08
C GLU A 150 -18.25 9.35 -20.20
N SER A 151 -18.17 8.17 -20.82
CA SER A 151 -17.90 6.92 -20.12
C SER A 151 -16.44 6.85 -19.67
N LEU A 152 -15.48 7.24 -20.53
CA LEU A 152 -14.07 7.30 -20.16
C LEU A 152 -13.86 8.25 -18.97
N LYS A 153 -14.50 9.42 -18.99
CA LYS A 153 -14.48 10.35 -17.85
C LYS A 153 -14.98 9.71 -16.57
N LYS A 154 -16.05 8.91 -16.60
CA LYS A 154 -16.52 8.16 -15.43
C LYS A 154 -15.52 7.09 -14.98
N MET A 155 -14.88 6.40 -15.93
CA MET A 155 -13.85 5.40 -15.61
C MET A 155 -12.66 6.01 -14.89
N THR A 156 -12.26 7.23 -15.26
CA THR A 156 -11.08 7.92 -14.73
C THR A 156 -11.38 9.01 -13.69
N THR A 157 -12.63 9.10 -13.22
CA THR A 157 -13.00 9.98 -12.09
C THR A 157 -13.09 9.14 -10.83
N PRO A 158 -12.28 9.43 -9.78
CA PRO A 158 -12.42 8.76 -8.50
C PRO A 158 -13.82 8.94 -7.92
N TYR A 159 -14.37 7.88 -7.31
CA TYR A 159 -15.59 8.02 -6.54
C TYR A 159 -15.30 8.74 -5.21
N THR A 160 -16.22 9.60 -4.76
CA THR A 160 -16.15 10.23 -3.45
C THR A 160 -17.29 9.69 -2.61
N LEU A 161 -16.96 9.12 -1.45
CA LEU A 161 -17.94 8.63 -0.49
C LEU A 161 -18.76 9.80 0.08
N PRO A 162 -19.95 9.55 0.65
CA PRO A 162 -20.80 10.59 1.22
C PRO A 162 -20.14 11.43 2.32
N ASP A 163 -19.15 10.88 3.03
CA ASP A 163 -18.36 11.58 4.05
C ASP A 163 -17.25 12.48 3.48
N GLY A 164 -17.14 12.57 2.14
CA GLY A 164 -16.11 13.34 1.44
C GLY A 164 -14.81 12.59 1.19
N THR A 165 -14.68 11.33 1.65
CA THR A 165 -13.49 10.52 1.42
C THR A 165 -13.36 10.16 -0.06
N ASN A 166 -12.23 10.51 -0.67
CA ASN A 166 -11.89 10.11 -2.03
C ASN A 166 -11.38 8.67 -2.03
N THR A 167 -11.95 7.80 -2.88
CA THR A 167 -11.56 6.38 -2.96
C THR A 167 -10.33 6.14 -3.83
N HIS A 168 -9.92 7.15 -4.61
CA HIS A 168 -8.88 7.03 -5.64
C HIS A 168 -9.18 5.94 -6.69
N TYR A 169 -10.45 5.53 -6.81
CA TYR A 169 -10.87 4.42 -7.66
C TYR A 169 -12.13 4.77 -8.45
N GLY A 170 -12.09 4.55 -9.76
CA GLY A 170 -13.18 4.82 -10.70
C GLY A 170 -13.92 3.55 -11.11
N TYR A 171 -14.12 3.37 -12.42
CA TYR A 171 -14.66 2.12 -12.98
C TYR A 171 -13.50 1.30 -13.55
N GLY A 172 -12.98 0.36 -12.76
CA GLY A 172 -11.91 -0.55 -13.16
C GLY A 172 -10.50 0.04 -13.12
N LEU A 173 -10.34 1.29 -12.68
CA LEU A 173 -9.08 2.01 -12.72
C LEU A 173 -8.82 2.75 -11.41
N GLN A 174 -7.57 2.75 -11.01
CA GLN A 174 -7.03 3.55 -9.92
C GLN A 174 -6.48 4.86 -10.49
N MET A 175 -6.70 5.95 -9.76
CA MET A 175 -6.12 7.25 -10.06
C MET A 175 -5.06 7.56 -9.02
N GLY A 176 -3.87 7.89 -9.48
CA GLY A 176 -2.74 8.22 -8.64
C GLY A 176 -1.98 9.44 -9.12
N ASN A 177 -0.78 9.58 -8.59
CA ASN A 177 0.14 10.65 -8.88
C ASN A 177 1.57 10.08 -8.94
N LEU A 178 2.36 10.53 -9.91
CA LEU A 178 3.77 10.21 -10.04
C LEU A 178 4.55 11.50 -10.13
N LEU A 179 5.00 12.00 -8.97
CA LEU A 179 5.84 13.20 -8.87
C LEU A 179 5.19 14.42 -9.58
N GLY A 180 3.89 14.62 -9.33
CA GLY A 180 3.08 15.71 -9.89
C GLY A 180 2.41 15.38 -11.23
N SER A 181 2.68 14.21 -11.82
CA SER A 181 2.01 13.74 -13.03
C SER A 181 0.86 12.80 -12.67
N PRO A 182 -0.39 13.05 -13.09
CA PRO A 182 -1.51 12.16 -12.79
C PRO A 182 -1.28 10.78 -13.41
N THR A 183 -1.72 9.73 -12.72
CA THR A 183 -1.66 8.37 -13.24
C THR A 183 -3.04 7.73 -13.31
N VAL A 184 -3.21 6.84 -14.28
CA VAL A 184 -4.33 5.91 -14.39
C VAL A 184 -3.73 4.51 -14.41
N GLU A 185 -4.09 3.67 -13.45
CA GLU A 185 -3.40 2.42 -13.22
C GLU A 185 -4.30 1.30 -12.73
N HIS A 186 -3.80 0.08 -12.82
CA HIS A 186 -4.37 -1.07 -12.11
C HIS A 186 -3.31 -2.15 -11.97
N SER A 187 -3.30 -2.81 -10.82
CA SER A 187 -2.50 -4.01 -10.58
C SER A 187 -3.35 -5.27 -10.64
N GLY A 188 -2.73 -6.43 -10.80
CA GLY A 188 -3.44 -7.70 -10.84
C GLY A 188 -2.59 -8.81 -10.24
N GLY A 189 -3.26 -9.78 -9.62
CA GLY A 189 -2.62 -10.95 -9.05
C GLY A 189 -3.54 -12.16 -9.04
N ILE A 190 -3.00 -13.28 -9.49
CA ILE A 190 -3.57 -14.63 -9.30
C ILE A 190 -2.41 -15.56 -8.94
N HIS A 191 -2.69 -16.82 -8.63
CA HIS A 191 -1.62 -17.78 -8.30
C HIS A 191 -0.58 -17.84 -9.40
N GLY A 192 0.66 -17.53 -9.04
CA GLY A 192 1.81 -17.57 -9.92
C GLY A 192 2.00 -16.40 -10.86
N PHE A 193 1.17 -15.36 -10.80
CA PHE A 193 1.26 -14.22 -11.72
C PHE A 193 0.93 -12.91 -11.04
N LEU A 194 1.75 -11.88 -11.29
CA LEU A 194 1.45 -10.49 -10.93
C LEU A 194 1.56 -9.60 -12.16
N SER A 195 0.80 -8.52 -12.15
CA SER A 195 0.80 -7.55 -13.24
C SER A 195 0.58 -6.15 -12.69
N ASP A 196 1.13 -5.17 -13.39
CA ASP A 196 0.91 -3.77 -13.09
C ASP A 196 1.02 -2.94 -14.37
N LEU A 197 0.10 -2.00 -14.55
CA LEU A 197 0.11 -1.05 -15.65
C LEU A 197 -0.15 0.34 -15.12
N VAL A 198 0.71 1.28 -15.50
CA VAL A 198 0.57 2.71 -15.22
C VAL A 198 0.55 3.48 -16.54
N TYR A 199 -0.50 4.28 -16.74
CA TYR A 199 -0.60 5.25 -17.83
C TYR A 199 -0.56 6.68 -17.28
N LEU A 200 0.26 7.52 -17.89
CA LEU A 200 0.41 8.94 -17.58
C LEU A 200 -0.19 9.76 -18.74
N PRO A 201 -1.44 10.23 -18.62
CA PRO A 201 -2.13 10.90 -19.72
C PRO A 201 -1.51 12.24 -20.12
N ASN A 202 -0.84 12.94 -19.20
CA ASN A 202 -0.20 14.22 -19.52
C ASN A 202 1.05 14.04 -20.40
N GLU A 203 1.82 12.98 -20.13
CA GLU A 203 3.06 12.65 -20.84
C GLU A 203 2.88 11.65 -21.99
N ASP A 204 1.67 11.07 -22.13
CA ASP A 204 1.35 9.97 -23.03
C ASP A 204 2.32 8.78 -22.89
N VAL A 205 2.59 8.39 -21.64
CA VAL A 205 3.50 7.28 -21.31
C VAL A 205 2.72 6.12 -20.70
N CYS A 206 2.91 4.92 -21.24
CA CYS A 206 2.39 3.67 -20.69
C CYS A 206 3.55 2.77 -20.29
N VAL A 207 3.54 2.28 -19.06
CA VAL A 207 4.48 1.26 -18.57
C VAL A 207 3.67 0.09 -18.04
N ALA A 208 3.95 -1.11 -18.55
CA ALA A 208 3.32 -2.34 -18.11
C ALA A 208 4.39 -3.38 -17.77
N ILE A 209 4.23 -4.07 -16.63
CA ILE A 209 5.08 -5.18 -16.21
C ILE A 209 4.18 -6.38 -15.91
N LEU A 210 4.54 -7.52 -16.48
CA LEU A 210 3.93 -8.82 -16.22
C LEU A 210 5.00 -9.74 -15.64
N THR A 211 4.70 -10.39 -14.51
CA THR A 211 5.57 -11.39 -13.89
C THR A 211 4.84 -12.72 -13.84
N ASN A 212 5.58 -13.80 -14.06
CA ASN A 212 5.09 -15.16 -13.86
C ASN A 212 5.56 -15.73 -12.51
N CYS A 213 5.67 -14.86 -11.51
CA CYS A 213 6.00 -15.19 -10.13
C CYS A 213 5.12 -14.35 -9.22
N ASP A 214 4.36 -14.95 -8.32
CA ASP A 214 3.59 -14.24 -7.27
C ASP A 214 4.46 -13.84 -6.06
N CYS A 215 5.68 -13.41 -6.36
CA CYS A 215 6.80 -13.34 -5.43
C CYS A 215 7.08 -11.91 -4.98
N GLU A 216 7.22 -10.97 -5.93
CA GLU A 216 7.44 -9.55 -5.66
C GLU A 216 6.47 -8.71 -6.53
N PRO A 217 5.63 -7.85 -5.93
CA PRO A 217 4.73 -6.98 -6.68
C PRO A 217 5.47 -6.01 -7.62
N PRO A 218 5.13 -5.98 -8.92
CA PRO A 218 5.86 -5.15 -9.88
C PRO A 218 5.55 -3.66 -9.77
N SER A 219 4.51 -3.23 -9.03
CA SER A 219 4.04 -1.84 -9.01
C SER A 219 5.11 -0.80 -8.66
N ASN A 220 6.02 -1.12 -7.73
CA ASN A 220 7.11 -0.20 -7.39
C ASN A 220 8.10 -0.06 -8.57
N LEU A 221 8.44 -1.16 -9.24
CA LEU A 221 9.30 -1.17 -10.41
C LEU A 221 8.64 -0.44 -11.59
N THR A 222 7.36 -0.70 -11.86
CA THR A 222 6.58 0.00 -12.90
C THR A 222 6.61 1.50 -12.67
N ALA A 223 6.34 1.93 -11.43
CA ALA A 223 6.40 3.33 -11.03
C ALA A 223 7.80 3.94 -11.25
N ARG A 224 8.87 3.24 -10.86
CA ARG A 224 10.27 3.71 -11.03
C ARG A 224 10.62 3.88 -12.51
N LEU A 225 10.24 2.91 -13.36
CA LEU A 225 10.45 2.98 -14.80
C LEU A 225 9.67 4.13 -15.43
N ALA A 226 8.40 4.31 -15.07
CA ALA A 226 7.60 5.44 -15.53
C ALA A 226 8.23 6.78 -15.13
N ALA A 227 8.70 6.92 -13.89
CA ALA A 227 9.36 8.12 -13.40
C ALA A 227 10.64 8.43 -14.18
N LEU A 228 11.43 7.39 -14.49
CA LEU A 228 12.63 7.51 -15.33
C LEU A 228 12.29 8.00 -16.74
N VAL A 229 11.26 7.43 -17.38
CA VAL A 229 10.84 7.79 -18.74
C VAL A 229 10.37 9.25 -18.84
N ILE A 230 9.65 9.75 -17.84
CA ILE A 230 9.18 11.16 -17.81
C ILE A 230 10.24 12.14 -17.30
N GLY A 231 11.48 11.69 -17.06
CA GLY A 231 12.58 12.54 -16.60
C GLY A 231 12.46 13.01 -15.14
N LYS A 232 11.64 12.34 -14.32
CA LYS A 232 11.44 12.62 -12.89
C LYS A 232 11.92 11.43 -12.06
N PRO A 233 13.23 11.28 -11.79
CA PRO A 233 13.76 10.09 -11.15
C PRO A 233 13.17 9.85 -9.75
N PHE A 234 12.95 8.58 -9.42
CA PHE A 234 12.44 8.12 -8.12
C PHE A 234 13.24 8.69 -6.93
N GLN A 235 14.57 8.70 -7.06
CA GLN A 235 15.49 9.36 -6.14
C GLN A 235 16.20 10.49 -6.89
N PRO A 236 15.85 11.77 -6.66
CA PRO A 236 16.61 12.87 -7.24
C PRO A 236 17.99 12.95 -6.60
N ALA A 237 18.95 13.56 -7.31
CA ALA A 237 20.27 13.81 -6.73
C ALA A 237 20.14 14.75 -5.53
N SER A 238 20.68 14.32 -4.39
CA SER A 238 20.69 15.15 -3.19
C SER A 238 21.55 16.39 -3.41
N THR A 239 20.99 17.57 -3.13
CA THR A 239 21.72 18.83 -3.18
C THR A 239 22.36 19.08 -1.83
N LYS A 240 23.63 19.51 -1.77
CA LYS A 240 24.19 20.01 -0.51
C LYS A 240 23.42 21.27 -0.11
N VAL A 241 22.70 21.19 1.02
CA VAL A 241 22.14 22.34 1.71
C VAL A 241 23.11 22.69 2.83
N GLU A 242 23.49 23.95 2.92
CA GLU A 242 24.30 24.43 4.06
C GLU A 242 23.54 24.16 5.36
N THR A 243 24.22 23.53 6.32
CA THR A 243 23.61 23.03 7.56
C THR A 243 22.96 24.13 8.41
N SER A 244 23.40 25.38 8.27
CA SER A 244 22.88 26.56 8.96
C SER A 244 21.45 26.96 8.56
N ASP A 245 20.91 26.44 7.45
CA ASP A 245 19.54 26.72 7.00
C ASP A 245 18.50 25.69 7.43
N LEU A 246 18.92 24.52 7.97
CA LEU A 246 18.01 23.42 8.28
C LEU A 246 17.05 23.72 9.44
N GLU A 247 17.50 24.51 10.42
CA GLU A 247 16.69 24.91 11.59
C GLU A 247 15.41 25.67 11.21
N GLN A 248 15.37 26.30 10.03
CA GLN A 248 14.20 27.04 9.56
C GLN A 248 13.01 26.10 9.30
N TYR A 249 13.27 24.83 8.97
CA TYR A 249 12.25 23.81 8.72
C TYR A 249 11.82 23.08 9.99
N VAL A 250 12.63 23.12 11.05
CA VAL A 250 12.35 22.45 12.32
C VAL A 250 11.08 23.01 12.96
N GLY A 251 10.20 22.13 13.44
CA GLY A 251 8.97 22.52 14.12
C GLY A 251 7.89 21.44 14.12
N VAL A 252 6.79 21.74 14.80
CA VAL A 252 5.56 20.94 14.81
C VAL A 252 4.59 21.52 13.79
N TYR A 253 4.15 20.69 12.85
CA TYR A 253 3.19 21.05 11.83
C TYR A 253 1.88 20.28 12.05
N GLU A 254 0.73 20.93 11.85
CA GLU A 254 -0.60 20.32 12.00
C GLU A 254 -1.43 20.41 10.72
N ASN A 255 -2.20 19.35 10.44
CA ASN A 255 -3.22 19.37 9.39
C ASN A 255 -4.61 19.71 9.96
N ASP A 256 -5.63 19.75 9.10
CA ASP A 256 -7.00 20.10 9.48
C ASP A 256 -7.65 19.09 10.45
N LYS A 257 -7.14 17.84 10.45
CA LYS A 257 -7.55 16.78 11.37
C LYS A 257 -6.84 16.83 12.73
N LYS A 258 -6.00 17.85 12.98
CA LYS A 258 -5.16 18.00 14.19
C LYS A 258 -4.12 16.89 14.36
N GLU A 259 -3.80 16.17 13.29
CA GLU A 259 -2.66 15.26 13.28
C GLU A 259 -1.38 16.09 13.22
N GLN A 260 -0.33 15.61 13.88
CA GLN A 260 0.96 16.31 13.91
C GLN A 260 2.02 15.61 13.08
N ARG A 261 2.84 16.44 12.43
CA ARG A 261 4.10 16.08 11.80
C ARG A 261 5.20 16.91 12.43
N ILE A 262 6.18 16.25 13.01
CA ILE A 262 7.34 16.86 13.64
C ILE A 262 8.50 16.79 12.65
N VAL A 263 9.17 17.91 12.43
CA VAL A 263 10.41 18.00 11.67
C VAL A 263 11.53 18.36 12.63
N THR A 264 12.59 17.54 12.66
CA THR A 264 13.75 17.72 13.54
C THR A 264 15.05 17.76 12.74
N ALA A 265 16.06 18.47 13.25
CA ALA A 265 17.42 18.48 12.71
C ALA A 265 18.36 17.75 13.67
N GLU A 266 19.07 16.74 13.19
CA GLU A 266 20.02 15.95 13.99
C GLU A 266 21.28 15.71 13.15
N GLY A 267 22.46 16.11 13.66
CA GLY A 267 23.73 15.89 12.97
C GLY A 267 23.82 16.49 11.56
N GLY A 268 23.12 17.59 11.29
CA GLY A 268 23.06 18.22 9.96
C GLY A 268 22.11 17.54 8.97
N GLN A 269 21.19 16.69 9.46
CA GLN A 269 20.20 15.97 8.67
C GLN A 269 18.79 16.27 9.18
N LEU A 270 17.84 16.51 8.27
CA LEU A 270 16.43 16.62 8.62
C LEU A 270 15.74 15.27 8.67
N TYR A 271 14.81 15.16 9.62
CA TYR A 271 13.91 14.03 9.77
C TYR A 271 12.48 14.52 9.84
N SER A 272 11.55 13.71 9.34
CA SER A 272 10.12 13.92 9.48
C SER A 272 9.46 12.71 10.12
N GLN A 273 8.62 12.98 11.11
CA GLN A 273 7.88 11.97 11.86
C GLN A 273 6.43 12.41 12.03
N ARG A 274 5.47 11.55 11.72
CA ARG A 274 4.08 11.74 12.15
C ARG A 274 3.93 11.21 13.58
N THR A 275 3.04 11.78 14.39
CA THR A 275 2.72 11.23 15.72
C THR A 275 2.38 9.75 15.63
N GLY A 276 2.95 8.93 16.51
CA GLY A 276 2.82 7.47 16.49
C GLY A 276 3.60 6.74 15.38
N GLY A 277 4.23 7.48 14.47
CA GLY A 277 4.87 6.95 13.28
C GLY A 277 6.38 6.77 13.41
N GLN A 278 6.95 6.09 12.43
CA GLN A 278 8.39 6.01 12.26
C GLN A 278 8.96 7.39 11.86
N LYS A 279 10.18 7.64 12.31
CA LYS A 279 10.98 8.79 11.95
C LYS A 279 11.74 8.50 10.66
N PHE A 280 11.51 9.31 9.64
CA PHE A 280 12.14 9.14 8.33
C PHE A 280 13.12 10.27 8.03
N LYS A 281 14.26 9.92 7.46
CA LYS A 281 15.20 10.88 6.90
C LYS A 281 14.56 11.57 5.69
N ILE A 282 14.71 12.89 5.59
CA ILE A 282 14.29 13.67 4.42
C ILE A 282 15.50 14.38 3.80
N ASN A 283 15.79 14.09 2.54
CA ASN A 283 16.97 14.62 1.85
C ASN A 283 16.58 15.81 0.96
N PRO A 284 17.34 16.90 0.97
CA PRO A 284 17.08 18.03 0.09
C PRO A 284 17.42 17.69 -1.38
N TYR A 285 16.60 18.19 -2.30
CA TYR A 285 16.87 18.10 -3.74
C TYR A 285 16.57 19.40 -4.51
N GLY A 286 16.23 20.47 -3.78
CA GLY A 286 15.95 21.79 -4.31
C GLY A 286 15.62 22.77 -3.17
N PRO A 287 15.43 24.07 -3.48
CA PRO A 287 14.98 25.05 -2.50
C PRO A 287 13.66 24.64 -1.85
N ASP A 288 13.65 24.54 -0.52
CA ASP A 288 12.49 24.12 0.27
C ASP A 288 11.92 22.73 -0.08
N GLN A 289 12.64 21.92 -0.86
CA GLN A 289 12.17 20.65 -1.40
C GLN A 289 12.99 19.47 -0.89
N PHE A 290 12.30 18.50 -0.29
CA PHE A 290 12.92 17.30 0.26
C PHE A 290 12.18 16.01 -0.16
N PHE A 291 12.91 14.91 -0.25
CA PHE A 291 12.37 13.59 -0.57
C PHE A 291 12.64 12.59 0.56
N PHE A 292 11.77 11.58 0.66
CA PHE A 292 11.95 10.45 1.56
C PHE A 292 12.74 9.36 0.82
N GLU A 293 13.79 8.80 1.44
CA GLU A 293 14.57 7.70 0.85
C GLU A 293 13.67 6.50 0.57
N GLU A 294 13.96 5.80 -0.53
CA GLU A 294 13.20 4.65 -1.01
C GLU A 294 11.67 4.89 -1.11
N SER A 295 11.26 6.15 -1.35
CA SER A 295 9.86 6.54 -1.50
C SER A 295 9.62 7.59 -2.59
N PHE A 296 8.43 7.54 -3.20
CA PHE A 296 7.92 8.59 -4.08
C PHE A 296 7.38 9.81 -3.30
N ALA A 297 7.30 9.72 -1.98
CA ALA A 297 6.86 10.83 -1.15
C ALA A 297 7.82 12.02 -1.26
N ARG A 298 7.25 13.23 -1.28
CA ARG A 298 7.97 14.50 -1.25
C ARG A 298 7.41 15.38 -0.15
N ILE A 299 8.25 16.24 0.41
CA ILE A 299 7.83 17.32 1.30
C ILE A 299 8.40 18.64 0.76
N THR A 300 7.49 19.57 0.49
CA THR A 300 7.82 20.92 0.04
C THR A 300 7.41 21.91 1.11
N PHE A 301 8.35 22.69 1.63
CA PHE A 301 8.06 23.74 2.59
C PHE A 301 7.65 25.02 1.86
N GLN A 302 6.69 25.75 2.42
CA GLN A 302 6.30 27.06 1.93
C GLN A 302 6.66 28.13 2.94
N ARG A 303 7.22 29.22 2.41
CA ARG A 303 7.57 30.40 3.18
C ARG A 303 6.48 31.45 3.11
N GLU A 304 6.43 32.29 4.14
CA GLU A 304 5.63 33.50 4.12
C GLU A 304 6.15 34.47 3.04
N SER A 305 5.24 35.12 2.33
CA SER A 305 5.60 36.01 1.22
C SER A 305 6.53 37.13 1.68
N GLY A 306 7.67 37.31 1.01
CA GLY A 306 8.68 38.32 1.36
C GLY A 306 9.51 38.00 2.61
N SER A 307 9.38 36.81 3.19
CA SER A 307 10.04 36.40 4.44
C SER A 307 10.82 35.10 4.28
N LYS A 308 11.85 34.91 5.12
CA LYS A 308 12.52 33.60 5.25
C LYS A 308 11.72 32.63 6.14
N LYS A 309 10.64 33.06 6.77
CA LYS A 309 9.87 32.22 7.70
C LYS A 309 9.12 31.11 6.96
N VAL A 310 9.45 29.85 7.25
CA VAL A 310 8.66 28.68 6.83
C VAL A 310 7.36 28.64 7.63
N VAL A 311 6.23 28.51 6.95
CA VAL A 311 4.89 28.52 7.55
C VAL A 311 4.07 27.28 7.25
N LYS A 312 4.41 26.53 6.19
CA LYS A 312 3.70 25.30 5.82
C LYS A 312 4.64 24.23 5.29
N ALA A 313 4.16 22.99 5.31
CA ALA A 313 4.73 21.87 4.58
C ALA A 313 3.62 21.19 3.77
N ILE A 314 3.89 20.88 2.51
CA ILE A 314 3.03 20.11 1.62
C ILE A 314 3.67 18.75 1.43
N VAL A 315 2.95 17.68 1.75
CA VAL A 315 3.43 16.31 1.58
C VAL A 315 2.61 15.61 0.52
N SER A 316 3.26 15.24 -0.57
CA SER A 316 2.65 14.52 -1.71
C SER A 316 3.21 13.10 -1.78
N ASP A 317 2.38 12.12 -2.15
CA ASP A 317 2.83 10.76 -2.46
C ASP A 317 2.12 10.23 -3.73
N ARG A 318 2.05 8.90 -3.90
CA ARG A 318 1.44 8.29 -5.08
C ARG A 318 -0.08 8.26 -5.06
N THR A 319 -0.68 8.21 -3.89
CA THR A 319 -2.09 7.81 -3.73
C THR A 319 -2.91 8.86 -3.01
N ALA A 320 -2.29 9.78 -2.28
CA ALA A 320 -2.97 10.85 -1.59
C ALA A 320 -2.90 12.17 -2.38
N ALA A 321 -3.97 12.96 -2.25
CA ALA A 321 -3.87 14.38 -2.53
C ALA A 321 -2.79 15.03 -1.66
N ASP A 322 -2.27 16.17 -2.10
CA ASP A 322 -1.32 16.97 -1.35
C ASP A 322 -1.82 17.23 0.07
N ASN A 323 -1.11 16.69 1.05
CA ASN A 323 -1.43 16.86 2.46
C ASN A 323 -0.78 18.14 2.96
N LEU A 324 -1.62 19.12 3.32
CA LEU A 324 -1.19 20.40 3.85
C LEU A 324 -0.97 20.32 5.37
N TRP A 325 0.17 20.83 5.83
CA TRP A 325 0.52 20.93 7.23
C TRP A 325 0.95 22.38 7.54
N THR A 326 0.31 23.01 8.52
CA THR A 326 0.63 24.37 8.95
C THR A 326 1.61 24.32 10.12
N LYS A 327 2.70 25.07 10.03
CA LYS A 327 3.69 25.18 11.12
C LYS A 327 3.05 25.86 12.33
N THR A 328 3.25 25.30 13.51
CA THR A 328 2.68 25.77 14.77
C THR A 328 3.75 26.35 15.69
N ASP A 329 3.34 27.09 16.71
CA ASP A 329 4.22 27.57 17.79
C ASP A 329 4.39 26.54 18.92
N LYS A 330 3.89 25.30 18.74
CA LYS A 330 4.06 24.24 19.73
C LYS A 330 5.54 23.91 19.87
N PRO A 331 6.04 23.70 21.11
CA PRO A 331 7.40 23.26 21.30
C PRO A 331 7.61 21.89 20.67
N LEU A 332 8.82 21.61 20.18
CA LEU A 332 9.20 20.26 19.81
C LEU A 332 9.01 19.33 21.02
N PRO A 333 8.58 18.08 20.82
CA PRO A 333 8.58 17.10 21.88
C PRO A 333 10.00 16.95 22.45
N SER A 334 10.14 17.12 23.76
CA SER A 334 11.42 16.86 24.41
C SER A 334 11.76 15.38 24.28
N ALA A 335 12.98 15.08 23.82
CA ALA A 335 13.49 13.72 23.86
C ALA A 335 13.36 13.17 25.30
N PRO A 336 12.78 11.98 25.50
CA PRO A 336 12.69 11.41 26.83
C PRO A 336 14.09 11.25 27.42
N LYS A 337 14.25 11.60 28.70
CA LYS A 337 15.52 11.36 29.39
C LYS A 337 15.72 9.86 29.55
N GLU A 338 16.87 9.39 29.12
CA GLU A 338 17.26 8.00 29.27
C GLU A 338 17.67 7.70 30.71
N LEU A 339 17.03 6.69 31.29
CA LEU A 339 17.45 6.05 32.53
C LEU A 339 18.40 4.91 32.19
N GLN A 340 19.56 4.87 32.82
CA GLN A 340 20.48 3.74 32.69
C GLN A 340 20.09 2.66 33.69
N LEU A 341 19.79 1.46 33.20
CA LEU A 341 19.47 0.29 34.01
C LEU A 341 20.62 -0.71 33.99
N THR A 342 20.73 -1.49 35.06
CA THR A 342 21.67 -2.61 35.17
C THR A 342 21.18 -3.82 34.38
N GLU A 343 22.08 -4.73 34.03
CA GLU A 343 21.72 -5.96 33.31
C GLU A 343 20.67 -6.79 34.06
N ALA A 344 20.80 -6.91 35.39
CA ALA A 344 19.85 -7.64 36.23
C ALA A 344 18.45 -6.99 36.28
N GLU A 345 18.36 -5.67 36.09
CA GLU A 345 17.08 -4.99 35.96
C GLU A 345 16.45 -5.24 34.59
N LEU A 346 17.26 -5.22 33.53
CA LEU A 346 16.81 -5.45 32.16
C LEU A 346 16.39 -6.91 31.91
N ASP A 347 17.07 -7.88 32.54
CA ASP A 347 16.80 -9.31 32.40
C ASP A 347 15.36 -9.68 32.78
N LYS A 348 14.70 -8.89 33.62
CA LYS A 348 13.31 -9.08 34.04
C LYS A 348 12.31 -8.92 32.89
N PHE A 349 12.65 -8.13 31.87
CA PHE A 349 11.77 -7.78 30.76
C PHE A 349 11.92 -8.70 29.55
N LEU A 350 13.01 -9.47 29.48
CA LEU A 350 13.29 -10.40 28.37
C LEU A 350 12.16 -11.41 28.23
N GLY A 351 11.77 -11.74 27.00
CA GLY A 351 10.69 -12.69 26.75
C GLY A 351 9.96 -12.39 25.45
N GLU A 352 8.92 -13.17 25.18
CA GLU A 352 8.02 -12.94 24.06
C GLU A 352 6.63 -12.58 24.60
N TYR A 353 6.03 -11.52 24.07
CA TYR A 353 4.74 -11.02 24.52
C TYR A 353 3.76 -11.00 23.34
N GLU A 354 2.63 -11.69 23.50
CA GLU A 354 1.56 -11.71 22.51
C GLU A 354 0.58 -10.56 22.81
N LEU A 355 0.45 -9.62 21.86
CA LEU A 355 -0.44 -8.45 21.97
C LEU A 355 -1.78 -8.72 21.29
N MET A 356 -1.76 -9.46 20.19
CA MET A 356 -2.93 -9.96 19.48
C MET A 356 -2.57 -11.32 18.85
N PRO A 357 -3.54 -12.18 18.48
CA PRO A 357 -3.24 -13.46 17.84
C PRO A 357 -2.33 -13.29 16.61
N GLY A 358 -1.13 -13.87 16.67
CA GLY A 358 -0.12 -13.79 15.60
C GLY A 358 0.72 -12.50 15.57
N PHE A 359 0.50 -11.57 16.51
CA PHE A 359 1.28 -10.35 16.66
C PHE A 359 2.00 -10.32 18.02
N ASN A 360 3.30 -10.61 17.98
CA ASN A 360 4.15 -10.72 19.16
C ASN A 360 5.23 -9.64 19.14
N ILE A 361 5.71 -9.28 20.33
CA ILE A 361 6.93 -8.50 20.52
C ILE A 361 7.93 -9.35 21.28
N ALA A 362 9.07 -9.64 20.64
CA ALA A 362 10.21 -10.27 21.28
C ALA A 362 11.11 -9.19 21.91
N VAL A 363 11.40 -9.34 23.21
CA VAL A 363 12.25 -8.45 23.98
C VAL A 363 13.56 -9.17 24.29
N THR A 364 14.66 -8.62 23.79
CA THR A 364 16.01 -9.23 23.86
C THR A 364 17.02 -8.18 24.33
N ARG A 365 18.21 -8.58 24.80
CA ARG A 365 19.30 -7.64 25.08
C ARG A 365 20.62 -8.05 24.45
N GLU A 366 21.47 -7.07 24.23
CA GLU A 366 22.90 -7.25 23.99
C GLU A 366 23.66 -6.34 24.95
N GLY A 367 24.44 -6.92 25.85
CA GLY A 367 25.06 -6.16 26.95
C GLY A 367 23.99 -5.42 27.78
N LYS A 368 24.08 -4.09 27.82
CA LYS A 368 23.14 -3.22 28.55
C LYS A 368 22.03 -2.63 27.67
N GLN A 369 21.96 -2.98 26.39
CA GLN A 369 20.98 -2.42 25.47
C GLN A 369 19.83 -3.42 25.27
N LEU A 370 18.61 -2.98 25.56
CA LEU A 370 17.41 -3.75 25.21
C LEU A 370 16.99 -3.48 23.77
N PHE A 371 16.36 -4.48 23.18
CA PHE A 371 15.80 -4.46 21.85
C PHE A 371 14.40 -5.05 21.86
N CYS A 372 13.53 -4.51 21.02
CA CYS A 372 12.22 -5.07 20.73
C CYS A 372 12.10 -5.40 19.24
N GLN A 373 11.46 -6.51 18.93
CA GLN A 373 11.15 -6.92 17.56
C GLN A 373 9.69 -7.36 17.49
N ALA A 374 8.87 -6.60 16.78
CA ALA A 374 7.50 -7.01 16.47
C ALA A 374 7.49 -8.02 15.30
N THR A 375 6.48 -8.90 15.26
CA THR A 375 6.33 -9.89 14.17
C THR A 375 6.39 -9.23 12.79
N GLY A 376 7.30 -9.72 11.93
CA GLY A 376 7.50 -9.20 10.57
C GLY A 376 8.23 -7.85 10.48
N GLN A 377 8.69 -7.29 11.60
CA GLN A 377 9.41 -6.02 11.64
C GLN A 377 10.91 -6.22 11.94
N GLN A 378 11.68 -5.16 11.66
CA GLN A 378 13.07 -5.07 12.10
C GLN A 378 13.15 -4.98 13.61
N ARG A 379 14.30 -5.37 14.14
CA ARG A 379 14.63 -5.27 15.57
C ARG A 379 15.15 -3.86 15.85
N PHE A 380 14.61 -3.21 16.88
CA PHE A 380 14.97 -1.85 17.26
C PHE A 380 15.43 -1.75 18.71
N GLU A 381 16.36 -0.84 18.98
CA GLU A 381 16.76 -0.47 20.33
C GLU A 381 15.62 0.22 21.09
N VAL A 382 15.46 -0.12 22.37
CA VAL A 382 14.53 0.54 23.30
C VAL A 382 15.29 1.11 24.50
N PHE A 383 14.87 2.29 24.94
CA PHE A 383 15.58 3.08 25.95
C PHE A 383 14.69 3.28 27.17
N ALA A 384 15.20 3.07 28.37
CA ALA A 384 14.38 3.23 29.57
C ALA A 384 14.07 4.72 29.82
N LYS A 385 12.80 5.02 30.07
CA LYS A 385 12.28 6.32 30.52
C LYS A 385 12.05 6.31 32.04
N THR A 386 11.59 5.17 32.54
CA THR A 386 11.44 4.82 33.96
C THR A 386 11.93 3.38 34.15
N PRO A 387 12.00 2.84 35.37
CA PRO A 387 12.41 1.44 35.58
C PRO A 387 11.59 0.40 34.81
N THR A 388 10.34 0.72 34.42
CA THR A 388 9.45 -0.23 33.71
C THR A 388 8.91 0.29 32.38
N ARG A 389 9.14 1.56 32.05
CA ARG A 389 8.68 2.17 30.79
C ARG A 389 9.86 2.51 29.90
N PHE A 390 9.76 2.11 28.66
CA PHE A 390 10.77 2.26 27.62
C PHE A 390 10.20 3.01 26.43
N PHE A 391 11.04 3.72 25.69
CA PHE A 391 10.66 4.45 24.49
C PHE A 391 11.56 4.05 23.31
N LEU A 392 11.05 4.21 22.09
CA LEU A 392 11.81 4.04 20.86
C LEU A 392 12.25 5.41 20.33
N LYS A 393 13.47 5.49 19.77
CA LYS A 393 13.96 6.71 19.08
C LYS A 393 13.56 6.75 17.60
N VAL A 394 13.32 5.58 17.02
CA VAL A 394 13.01 5.39 15.59
C VAL A 394 11.51 5.45 15.30
N VAL A 395 10.67 5.23 16.31
CA VAL A 395 9.21 5.22 16.24
C VAL A 395 8.68 5.97 17.47
N ASP A 396 7.65 6.79 17.31
CA ASP A 396 6.97 7.46 18.42
C ASP A 396 6.06 6.45 19.16
N ALA A 397 6.69 5.61 19.98
CA ALA A 397 6.03 4.57 20.74
C ALA A 397 6.73 4.33 22.09
N ASP A 398 5.92 4.03 23.11
CA ASP A 398 6.38 3.59 24.42
C ASP A 398 5.97 2.13 24.66
N ILE A 399 6.79 1.40 25.40
CA ILE A 399 6.49 0.08 25.95
C ILE A 399 6.54 0.19 27.46
N GLU A 400 5.51 -0.29 28.16
CA GLU A 400 5.52 -0.35 29.62
C GLU A 400 5.29 -1.77 30.11
N PHE A 401 6.15 -2.22 31.00
CA PHE A 401 6.09 -3.52 31.64
C PHE A 401 5.41 -3.43 33.00
N TYR A 402 4.61 -4.44 33.33
CA TYR A 402 3.86 -4.50 34.58
C TYR A 402 4.34 -5.69 35.41
N PRO A 403 5.34 -5.50 36.29
CA PRO A 403 5.76 -6.52 37.23
C PRO A 403 4.67 -6.77 38.28
N ASP A 404 4.51 -8.02 38.70
CA ASP A 404 3.68 -8.39 39.84
C ASP A 404 4.35 -8.10 41.20
N GLU A 405 3.70 -8.46 42.30
CA GLU A 405 4.21 -8.26 43.67
C GLU A 405 5.56 -8.97 43.93
N LYS A 406 5.92 -9.98 43.13
CA LYS A 406 7.19 -10.72 43.21
C LYS A 406 8.23 -10.16 42.23
N GLY A 407 7.90 -9.11 41.49
CA GLY A 407 8.77 -8.50 40.48
C GLY A 407 8.79 -9.24 39.14
N VAL A 408 7.90 -10.21 38.92
CA VAL A 408 7.83 -10.99 37.67
C VAL A 408 6.99 -10.22 36.66
N VAL A 409 7.56 -10.00 35.48
CA VAL A 409 6.89 -9.29 34.38
C VAL A 409 6.14 -10.30 33.51
N ASN A 410 4.81 -10.33 33.65
CA ASN A 410 3.92 -11.19 32.86
C ASN A 410 3.09 -10.42 31.84
N LYS A 411 3.18 -9.09 31.86
CA LYS A 411 2.33 -8.19 31.08
C LYS A 411 3.13 -7.00 30.59
N MET A 412 2.84 -6.58 29.37
CA MET A 412 3.31 -5.32 28.80
C MET A 412 2.15 -4.54 28.18
N LYS A 413 2.34 -3.25 27.96
CA LYS A 413 1.49 -2.44 27.08
C LYS A 413 2.35 -1.72 26.05
N LEU A 414 1.90 -1.71 24.80
CA LEU A 414 2.40 -0.84 23.74
C LEU A 414 1.52 0.41 23.66
N TYR A 415 2.15 1.58 23.69
CA TYR A 415 1.51 2.86 23.47
C TYR A 415 2.02 3.43 22.14
N GLN A 416 1.16 3.46 21.12
CA GLN A 416 1.54 3.94 19.79
C GLN A 416 0.34 4.57 19.09
N ALA A 417 0.56 5.70 18.42
CA ALA A 417 -0.48 6.40 17.65
C ALA A 417 -1.77 6.70 18.45
N GLY A 418 -1.63 6.97 19.75
CA GLY A 418 -2.76 7.23 20.65
C GLY A 418 -3.54 5.98 21.09
N GLN A 419 -3.10 4.78 20.71
CA GLN A 419 -3.68 3.51 21.13
C GLN A 419 -2.86 2.88 22.26
N GLU A 420 -3.55 2.09 23.10
CA GLU A 420 -2.96 1.21 24.09
C GLU A 420 -3.27 -0.24 23.73
N ILE A 421 -2.24 -1.06 23.55
CA ILE A 421 -2.39 -2.48 23.24
C ILE A 421 -1.73 -3.29 24.34
N GLU A 422 -2.52 -4.08 25.05
CA GLU A 422 -2.04 -4.94 26.12
C GLU A 422 -1.52 -6.27 25.55
N GLY A 423 -0.36 -6.71 26.05
CA GLY A 423 0.23 -8.00 25.70
C GLY A 423 0.56 -8.83 26.92
N LYS A 424 0.42 -10.16 26.76
CA LYS A 424 0.75 -11.15 27.79
C LYS A 424 2.06 -11.84 27.42
N ARG A 425 2.90 -12.06 28.42
CA ARG A 425 4.13 -12.84 28.23
C ARG A 425 3.79 -14.30 27.97
N ILE A 426 4.32 -14.84 26.88
CA ILE A 426 4.14 -16.23 26.45
C ILE A 426 5.44 -17.04 26.53
N LYS A 427 6.60 -16.38 26.61
CA LYS A 427 7.92 -17.02 26.80
C LYS A 427 8.85 -16.19 27.68
#